data_AF-R6RNP9-F1
#
_entry.id   AF-R6RNP9-F1
#
_cell.length_a   1.000
_cell.length_b   1.000
_cell.length_c   1.000
_cell.angle_alpha   90.00
_cell.angle_beta   90.00
_cell.angle_gamma   90.00
#
_symmetry.space_group_name_H-M   'P 1'
#
loop_
_entity.id
_entity.type
_entity.pdbx_description
1 polymer ?
#
loop_
_entity_poly.entity_id
_entity_poly.type
_entity_poly.pdbx_seq_one_letter_code
_entity_poly.pdbx_strand_id
1 'polypeptide(L)' 'MSKDTIEFFKELKNNRPNITVQQYRTIKGQAIKGNVMDARKGLHKVLKRRNVR' A
#
# COMPACT_ATOMS: atom_id res chain seq x y z
N MET A 1 -0.18 17.14 -3.48
CA MET A 1 -0.57 15.85 -2.85
C MET A 1 -0.87 16.10 -1.38
N SER A 2 -1.92 15.48 -0.83
CA SER A 2 -2.26 15.65 0.59
C SER A 2 -1.18 15.03 1.50
N LYS A 3 -1.09 15.51 2.75
CA LYS A 3 -0.21 14.95 3.77
C LYS A 3 -0.40 13.44 3.94
N ASP A 4 -1.66 12.99 3.92
CA ASP A 4 -2.04 11.58 4.02
C ASP A 4 -1.52 10.73 2.86
N THR A 5 -1.50 11.30 1.65
CA THR A 5 -0.98 10.61 0.45
C THR A 5 0.54 10.43 0.57
N ILE A 6 1.25 11.44 1.06
CA ILE A 6 2.69 11.40 1.28
C ILE A 6 3.04 10.36 2.36
N GLU A 7 2.32 10.37 3.46
CA GLU A 7 2.48 9.41 4.56
C GLU A 7 2.20 7.98 4.11
N PHE A 8 1.13 7.79 3.32
CA PHE A 8 0.83 6.51 2.72
C PHE A 8 1.96 5.99 1.82
N PHE A 9 2.57 6.83 0.97
CA PHE A 9 3.68 6.37 0.13
C PHE A 9 4.94 5.99 0.94
N LYS A 10 5.18 6.67 2.07
CA LYS A 10 6.25 6.26 3.01
C LYS A 10 5.95 4.89 3.61
N GLU A 11 4.73 4.68 4.10
CA GLU A 11 4.28 3.40 4.65
C GLU A 11 4.36 2.25 3.61
N LEU A 12 3.91 2.50 2.39
CA LEU A 12 3.97 1.53 1.30
C LEU A 12 5.42 1.16 0.93
N LYS A 13 6.34 2.14 0.97
CA LYS A 13 7.77 1.90 0.72
C LYS A 13 8.40 1.07 1.83
N ASN A 14 8.07 1.33 3.09
CA ASN A 14 8.57 0.56 4.23
C ASN A 14 8.11 -0.90 4.19
N ASN A 15 6.91 -1.15 3.67
CA ASN A 15 6.36 -2.49 3.52
C ASN A 15 6.80 -3.24 2.24
N ARG A 16 7.71 -2.66 1.44
CA ARG A 16 8.16 -3.26 0.17
C ARG A 16 8.77 -4.67 0.30
N PRO A 17 9.56 -5.01 1.34
CA PRO A 17 10.04 -6.38 1.55
C PRO A 17 8.90 -7.38 1.84
N ASN A 18 7.80 -6.87 2.40
CA ASN A 18 6.67 -7.64 2.87
C ASN A 18 5.57 -7.81 1.82
N ILE A 19 5.76 -7.34 0.59
CA ILE A 19 4.78 -7.51 -0.50
C ILE A 19 5.47 -7.84 -1.82
N THR A 20 4.75 -8.47 -2.74
CA THR A 20 5.27 -8.72 -4.09
C THR A 20 5.36 -7.43 -4.89
N VAL A 21 6.22 -7.40 -5.92
CA VAL A 21 6.35 -6.25 -6.83
C VAL A 21 5.01 -5.89 -7.48
N GLN A 22 4.20 -6.90 -7.82
CA GLN A 22 2.89 -6.70 -8.41
C GLN A 22 1.90 -6.05 -7.44
N GLN A 23 1.86 -6.50 -6.18
CA GLN A 23 1.03 -5.91 -5.13
C GLN A 23 1.44 -4.46 -4.86
N TYR A 24 2.75 -4.20 -4.75
CA TYR A 24 3.27 -2.84 -4.60
C TYR A 24 2.82 -1.92 -5.74
N ARG A 25 3.00 -2.34 -7.00
CA ARG A 25 2.59 -1.56 -8.19
C ARG A 25 1.09 -1.31 -8.21
N THR A 26 0.28 -2.32 -7.88
CA THR A 26 -1.19 -2.22 -7.87
C THR A 26 -1.66 -1.21 -6.81
N ILE A 27 -1.19 -1.36 -5.56
CA ILE A 27 -1.55 -0.49 -4.45
C ILE A 27 -1.05 0.95 -4.69
N LYS A 28 0.16 1.10 -5.23
CA LYS A 28 0.70 2.41 -5.64
C LYS A 28 -0.17 3.07 -6.70
N GLY A 29 -0.60 2.31 -7.72
CA GLY A 29 -1.47 2.81 -8.79
C GLY A 29 -2.84 3.29 -8.29
N GLN A 30 -3.42 2.58 -7.31
CA GLN A 30 -4.67 2.99 -6.67
C GLN A 30 -4.53 4.34 -5.94
N ALA A 31 -3.44 4.53 -5.19
CA ALA A 31 -3.18 5.79 -4.50
C ALA A 31 -2.89 6.96 -5.47
N ILE A 32 -2.19 6.71 -6.59
CA ILE A 32 -1.95 7.73 -7.63
C ILE A 32 -3.26 8.22 -8.25
N LYS A 33 -4.27 7.35 -8.39
CA LYS A 33 -5.60 7.71 -8.89
C LYS A 33 -6.47 8.50 -7.88
N GLY A 34 -5.95 8.77 -6.68
CA GLY A 34 -6.66 9.52 -5.64
C GLY A 34 -7.36 8.65 -4.58
N ASN A 35 -7.39 7.33 -4.76
CA ASN A 35 -8.08 6.41 -3.85
C ASN A 35 -7.15 5.88 -2.74
N VAL A 36 -6.55 6.80 -1.98
CA VAL A 36 -5.55 6.47 -0.93
C VAL A 36 -6.14 5.58 0.16
N MET A 37 -7.39 5.81 0.57
CA MET A 37 -8.07 5.01 1.59
C MET A 37 -8.24 3.54 1.19
N ASP A 38 -8.64 3.29 -0.06
CA ASP A 38 -8.78 1.94 -0.58
C ASP A 38 -7.42 1.27 -0.78
N ALA A 39 -6.42 2.03 -1.23
CA ALA A 39 -5.04 1.56 -1.32
C ALA A 39 -4.50 1.13 0.06
N ARG A 40 -4.79 1.91 1.12
CA ARG A 40 -4.44 1.60 2.51
C ARG A 40 -5.13 0.33 3.02
N LYS A 41 -6.43 0.14 2.75
CA LYS A 41 -7.14 -1.12 3.01
C LYS A 41 -6.49 -2.30 2.28
N GLY A 42 -6.11 -2.11 1.01
CA GLY A 42 -5.41 -3.11 0.20
C GLY A 42 -4.08 -3.53 0.81
N LEU A 43 -3.27 -2.57 1.26
CA LEU A 43 -2.00 -2.82 1.94
C LEU A 43 -2.18 -3.66 3.21
N HIS A 44 -3.09 -3.25 4.11
CA HIS A 44 -3.37 -3.99 5.34
C HIS A 44 -3.84 -5.43 5.06
N LYS A 45 -4.67 -5.63 4.04
CA LYS A 45 -5.16 -6.97 3.65
C LYS A 45 -4.02 -7.88 3.17
N VAL A 46 -3.08 -7.34 2.39
CA VAL A 46 -1.93 -8.10 1.90
C VAL A 46 -0.99 -8.46 3.05
N LEU A 47 -0.69 -7.51 3.93
CA LEU A 47 0.18 -7.73 5.10
C LEU A 47 -0.42 -8.76 6.07
N LYS A 48 -1.72 -8.64 6.39
CA LYS A 48 -2.43 -9.59 7.26
C LYS A 48 -2.37 -11.02 6.72
N ARG A 49 -2.52 -11.22 5.40
CA ARG A 49 -2.43 -12.55 4.77
C ARG A 49 -1.05 -13.20 4.88
N ARG A 50 0.02 -12.42 4.98
CA ARG A 50 1.37 -12.95 5.15
C ARG A 50 1.71 -13.32 6.59
N ASN A 51 1.17 -12.61 7.57
CA ASN A 51 1.41 -12.91 8.99
C ASN A 51 0.66 -14.16 9.50
N VAL A 52 -0.28 -14.70 8.73
CA VAL A 52 -1.03 -15.93 9.08
C VAL A 52 -0.31 -17.21 8.59
N ARG A 53 0.83 -17.06 7.90
CA ARG A 53 1.58 -18.16 7.31
C ARG A 53 2.83 -18.45 8.12
#